data_AF-A0A6A0ALL5-F1
#
_entry.id   AF-A0A6A0ALL5-F1
#
_cell.length_a   1.000
_cell.length_b   1.000
_cell.length_c   1.000
_cell.angle_alpha   90.00
_cell.angle_beta   90.00
_cell.angle_gamma   90.00
#
_symmetry.space_group_name_H-M   'P 1'
#
loop_
_entity.id
_entity.type
_entity.pdbx_description
1 polymer ?
#
loop_
_entity_poly.entity_id
_entity_poly.type
_entity_poly.pdbx_seq_one_letter_code
_entity_poly.pdbx_strand_id
1 'polypeptide(L)'
;VLEVTSAGVLMISAIGNDGPLYGTLNNPADAPDVIGVGGIDDDGNIAPFSSRGMTTWELGRGSGRIKPDVMAYSKDVHGSRIQGGCRTLS
;
A
#
# COMPACT_ATOMS: atom_id res chain seq x y z
N VAL A 1 -13.30 -8.65 -1.28
CA VAL A 1 -12.03 -9.10 -1.89
C VAL A 1 -12.14 -10.54 -2.39
N LEU A 2 -12.52 -11.50 -1.54
CA LEU A 2 -12.61 -12.93 -1.87
C LEU A 2 -13.44 -13.30 -3.10
N GLU A 3 -14.59 -12.66 -3.32
CA GLU A 3 -15.42 -12.91 -4.52
C GLU A 3 -14.69 -12.50 -5.80
N VAL A 4 -14.00 -11.35 -5.77
CA VAL A 4 -13.27 -10.80 -6.92
C VAL A 4 -12.04 -11.66 -7.24
N THR A 5 -11.28 -12.03 -6.22
CA THR A 5 -10.05 -12.83 -6.40
C THR A 5 -10.36 -14.27 -6.78
N SER A 6 -11.45 -14.87 -6.26
CA SER A 6 -11.91 -16.20 -6.70
C SER A 6 -12.40 -16.24 -8.15
N ALA A 7 -12.86 -15.10 -8.69
CA ALA A 7 -13.18 -14.95 -10.11
C ALA A 7 -11.93 -14.81 -11.01
N GLY A 8 -10.71 -14.90 -10.45
CA GLY A 8 -9.45 -14.78 -11.20
C GLY A 8 -9.00 -13.33 -11.45
N VAL A 9 -9.61 -12.36 -10.77
CA VAL A 9 -9.22 -10.95 -10.88
C VAL A 9 -8.14 -10.62 -9.86
N LEU A 10 -7.03 -10.08 -10.34
CA LEU A 10 -5.93 -9.61 -9.49
C LEU A 10 -6.30 -8.28 -8.84
N MET A 11 -6.28 -8.22 -7.50
CA MET A 11 -6.52 -6.99 -6.76
C MET A 11 -5.20 -6.42 -6.23
N ILE A 12 -4.98 -5.14 -6.51
CA ILE A 12 -3.82 -4.37 -6.07
C ILE A 12 -4.35 -3.11 -5.37
N SER A 13 -3.80 -2.77 -4.21
CA SER A 13 -4.22 -1.59 -3.44
C SER A 13 -3.05 -0.94 -2.72
N ALA A 14 -3.13 0.37 -2.49
CA ALA A 14 -2.13 1.11 -1.74
C ALA A 14 -2.21 0.75 -0.25
N ILE A 15 -1.05 0.60 0.40
CA ILE A 15 -0.97 0.17 1.80
C ILE A 15 -1.51 1.22 2.79
N GLY A 16 -1.55 2.49 2.38
CA GLY A 16 -1.96 3.63 3.20
C GLY A 16 -0.87 4.68 3.34
N ASN A 17 -1.27 5.86 3.78
CA ASN A 17 -0.41 7.04 3.96
C ASN A 17 -0.31 7.48 5.43
N ASP A 18 -0.52 6.55 6.37
CA ASP A 18 -0.60 6.77 7.81
C ASP A 18 0.66 6.30 8.56
N GLY A 19 1.76 6.06 7.82
CA GLY A 19 3.07 5.75 8.39
C GLY A 19 3.61 6.87 9.31
N PRO A 20 4.73 6.64 10.02
CA PRO A 20 5.71 5.55 9.83
C PRO A 20 5.58 4.40 10.83
N LEU A 21 4.56 4.39 11.68
CA LEU A 21 4.42 3.36 12.72
C LEU A 21 3.99 2.01 12.12
N TYR A 22 4.41 0.92 12.76
CA TYR A 22 3.94 -0.42 12.41
C TYR A 22 2.44 -0.58 12.73
N GLY A 23 1.71 -1.31 11.89
CA GLY A 23 0.27 -1.52 12.05
C GLY A 23 -0.62 -0.37 11.55
N THR A 24 -0.08 0.50 10.70
CA THR A 24 -0.77 1.67 10.11
C THR A 24 -1.39 1.39 8.74
N LEU A 25 -1.33 0.13 8.29
CA LEU A 25 -1.88 -0.28 7.00
C LEU A 25 -3.42 -0.27 6.99
N ASN A 26 -3.99 -0.04 5.81
CA ASN A 26 -5.43 0.11 5.63
C ASN A 26 -6.04 -0.97 4.74
N ASN A 27 -7.35 -1.19 4.91
CA ASN A 27 -8.15 -2.01 4.01
C ASN A 27 -8.31 -1.32 2.65
N PRO A 28 -8.27 -2.05 1.52
CA PRO A 28 -8.20 -3.51 1.38
C PRO A 28 -6.78 -4.10 1.26
N ALA A 29 -5.72 -3.29 1.35
CA ALA A 29 -4.33 -3.74 1.13
C ALA A 29 -3.77 -4.68 2.21
N ASP A 30 -4.43 -4.74 3.37
CA ASP A 30 -4.14 -5.65 4.48
C ASP A 30 -4.76 -7.05 4.31
N ALA A 31 -5.64 -7.23 3.33
CA ALA A 31 -6.27 -8.51 3.02
C ALA A 31 -5.26 -9.54 2.48
N PRO A 32 -5.48 -10.85 2.71
CA PRO A 32 -4.52 -11.88 2.31
C PRO A 32 -4.42 -12.06 0.79
N ASP A 33 -5.51 -11.79 0.09
CA ASP A 33 -5.69 -11.99 -1.36
C ASP A 33 -5.45 -10.72 -2.19
N VAL A 34 -4.96 -9.65 -1.55
CA VAL A 34 -4.67 -8.36 -2.18
C VAL A 34 -3.17 -8.09 -2.16
N ILE A 35 -2.61 -7.60 -3.26
CA ILE A 35 -1.24 -7.08 -3.28
C ILE A 35 -1.26 -5.66 -2.75
N GLY A 36 -0.69 -5.46 -1.57
CA GLY A 36 -0.49 -4.18 -0.90
C GLY A 36 0.81 -3.52 -1.37
N VAL A 37 0.70 -2.31 -1.92
CA VAL A 37 1.82 -1.55 -2.46
C VAL A 37 2.21 -0.43 -1.50
N GLY A 38 3.47 -0.45 -1.05
CA GLY A 38 4.08 0.62 -0.26
C GLY A 38 4.81 1.65 -1.12
N GLY A 39 5.18 2.76 -0.49
CA GLY A 39 5.78 3.92 -1.14
C GLY A 39 7.26 4.12 -0.84
N ILE A 40 8.05 4.43 -1.87
CA ILE A 40 9.45 4.91 -1.76
C ILE A 40 9.62 6.28 -2.41
N ASP A 41 10.68 6.98 -2.01
CA ASP A 41 11.18 8.18 -2.66
C ASP A 41 12.17 7.87 -3.81
N ASP A 42 12.64 8.92 -4.48
CA ASP A 42 13.57 8.86 -5.61
C ASP A 42 14.97 8.35 -5.22
N ASP A 43 15.36 8.54 -3.96
CA ASP A 43 16.56 7.96 -3.37
C ASP A 43 16.40 6.46 -3.00
N GLY A 44 15.18 5.90 -3.16
CA GLY A 44 14.87 4.51 -2.85
C GLY A 44 14.59 4.25 -1.36
N ASN A 45 14.48 5.29 -0.54
CA ASN A 45 14.09 5.17 0.86
C ASN A 45 12.58 5.03 0.99
N ILE A 46 12.12 4.34 2.05
CA ILE A 46 10.69 4.24 2.35
C ILE A 46 10.13 5.63 2.64
N ALA A 47 9.11 6.04 1.88
CA ALA A 47 8.47 7.33 2.07
C ALA A 47 7.91 7.43 3.51
N PRO A 48 8.13 8.54 4.23
CA PRO A 48 7.73 8.65 5.64
C PRO A 48 6.23 8.40 5.89
N PHE A 49 5.39 8.80 4.94
CA PHE A 49 3.95 8.59 5.00
C PHE A 49 3.54 7.15 4.70
N SER A 50 4.37 6.33 4.04
CA SER A 50 3.98 4.97 3.65
C SER A 50 3.64 4.15 4.90
N SER A 51 2.40 3.68 4.98
CA SER A 51 1.96 2.80 6.06
C SER A 51 2.78 1.51 6.09
N ARG A 52 2.90 0.94 7.29
CA ARG A 52 3.73 -0.25 7.53
C ARG A 52 2.91 -1.33 8.21
N GLY A 53 3.17 -2.58 7.83
CA GLY A 53 2.64 -3.74 8.53
C GLY A 53 3.22 -3.90 9.93
N MET A 54 3.06 -5.04 10.59
CA MET A 54 2.30 -6.21 10.14
C MET A 54 0.78 -5.97 10.23
N THR A 55 -0.02 -6.78 9.52
CA THR A 55 -1.49 -6.70 9.61
C THR A 55 -1.93 -6.94 11.04
N THR A 56 -2.91 -6.16 11.50
CA THR A 56 -3.44 -6.30 12.87
C THR A 56 -4.51 -7.39 12.98
N TRP A 57 -4.96 -7.94 11.85
CA TRP A 57 -6.06 -8.91 11.77
C TRP A 57 -5.80 -10.21 12.53
N GLU A 58 -4.54 -10.68 12.54
CA GLU A 58 -4.14 -11.91 13.21
C GLU A 58 -3.58 -11.71 14.62
N LEU A 59 -3.58 -10.49 15.18
CA LEU A 59 -2.96 -10.22 16.49
C LEU A 59 -3.55 -11.06 17.64
N GLY A 60 -4.81 -11.50 17.52
CA GLY A 60 -5.43 -12.41 18.49
C GLY A 60 -4.95 -13.86 18.43
N ARG A 61 -4.22 -14.27 17.38
CA ARG A 61 -3.85 -15.67 17.10
C ARG A 61 -2.40 -15.85 16.62
N GLY A 62 -1.63 -14.78 16.46
CA GLY A 62 -0.26 -14.82 15.95
C GLY A 62 0.35 -13.43 15.74
N SER A 63 1.44 -13.37 14.99
CA SER A 63 2.26 -12.15 14.81
C SER A 63 1.75 -11.15 13.76
N GLY A 64 0.62 -11.39 13.09
CA GLY A 64 0.18 -10.62 11.91
C GLY A 64 0.74 -11.19 10.59
N ARG A 65 0.30 -10.67 9.45
CA ARG A 65 0.91 -10.94 8.13
C ARG A 65 1.86 -9.81 7.73
N ILE A 66 2.93 -10.16 7.04
CA ILE A 66 3.87 -9.18 6.49
C ILE A 66 3.19 -8.47 5.31
N LYS A 67 3.17 -7.13 5.37
CA LYS A 67 2.75 -6.20 4.34
C LYS A 67 3.56 -4.90 4.52
N PRO A 68 3.79 -4.08 3.47
CA PRO A 68 3.38 -4.27 2.08
C PRO A 68 4.10 -5.44 1.38
N ASP A 69 3.53 -5.96 0.29
CA ASP A 69 4.15 -7.05 -0.49
C ASP A 69 5.22 -6.53 -1.43
N VAL A 70 5.01 -5.33 -1.98
CA VAL A 70 5.92 -4.67 -2.92
C VAL A 70 6.01 -3.18 -2.64
N MET A 71 7.08 -2.56 -3.10
CA MET A 71 7.33 -1.12 -3.00
C MET A 71 7.35 -0.49 -4.39
N ALA A 72 6.84 0.74 -4.52
CA ALA A 72 6.87 1.51 -5.75
C ALA A 72 7.16 2.98 -5.46
N TYR A 73 7.70 3.70 -6.46
CA TYR A 73 7.86 5.15 -6.37
C TYR A 73 6.50 5.81 -6.11
N SER A 74 6.42 6.58 -5.04
CA SER A 74 5.18 7.23 -4.61
C SER A 74 5.34 8.68 -4.22
N LYS A 75 6.55 9.10 -3.82
CA LYS A 75 6.82 10.47 -3.41
C LYS A 75 7.31 11.29 -4.60
N ASP A 76 6.74 12.47 -4.77
CA ASP A 76 7.10 13.43 -5.81
C ASP A 76 6.99 12.87 -7.25
N VAL A 77 6.05 11.93 -7.47
CA VAL A 77 5.86 11.27 -8.76
C VAL A 77 5.08 12.16 -9.72
N HIS A 78 5.60 12.35 -10.92
CA HIS A 78 4.90 13.07 -11.98
C HIS A 78 3.72 12.27 -12.56
N GLY A 79 2.53 12.84 -12.50
CA GLY A 79 1.29 12.23 -13.00
C GLY A 79 0.42 13.19 -13.81
N SER A 80 -0.58 12.63 -14.48
CA SER A 80 -1.54 13.40 -15.27
C SER A 80 -2.43 14.30 -14.39
N ARG A 81 -2.70 15.52 -14.86
CA ARG A 81 -3.66 16.46 -14.24
C ARG A 81 -4.98 16.43 -15.02
N ILE A 82 -6.11 16.48 -14.29
CA ILE A 82 -7.47 16.39 -14.87
C ILE A 82 -7.72 17.44 -15.98
N GLN A 83 -7.21 18.66 -15.80
CA GLN A 83 -7.38 19.77 -16.75
C GLN A 83 -6.31 19.77 -17.88
N GLY A 84 -5.54 18.69 -18.01
CA GLY A 84 -4.40 18.61 -18.92
C GLY A 84 -3.07 19.00 -18.26
N GLY A 85 -1.97 18.52 -18.85
CA GLY A 85 -0.62 18.71 -18.33
C GLY A 85 -0.22 17.72 -17.24
N CYS A 86 0.91 18.01 -16.60
CA CYS A 86 1.52 17.18 -15.56
C CYS A 86 1.43 17.88 -14.19
N ARG A 87 1.27 17.09 -13.12
CA ARG A 87 1.43 17.55 -11.74
C ARG A 87 2.32 16.57 -10.97
N THR A 88 3.07 17.08 -10.02
CA THR A 88 3.76 16.25 -9.03
C THR A 88 2.75 15.75 -8.00
N LEU A 89 2.76 14.46 -7.72
CA LEU A 89 1.95 13.79 -6.73
C LEU A 89 2.76 13.62 -5.44
N SER A 90 2.07 13.77 -4.31
CA SER A 90 2.62 13.71 -2.97
C SER A 90 2.97 12.29 -2.54
#